data_AF-A0A935K567-F1
#
_entry.id   AF-A0A935K567-F1
#
_cell.length_a   1.000
_cell.length_b   1.000
_cell.length_c   1.000
_cell.angle_alpha   90.00
_cell.angle_beta   90.00
_cell.angle_gamma   90.00
#
_symmetry.space_group_name_H-M   'P 1'
#
loop_
_entity.id
_entity.type
_entity.pdbx_description
1 polymer ?
#
loop_
_entity_poly.entity_id
_entity_poly.type
_entity_poly.pdbx_seq_one_letter_code
_entity_poly.pdbx_strand_id
1 'polypeptide(L)'
;MQFITQRTVFVAIISSLILSAIGFGQAKPGDGTPIQRLDVMREKLDRMRRSLSSVATAIKEENKDDKSKKDDKDRPGTPLGRLVNLEKEAARLQGDVNNLRGKIDRGEKYERADLDTIEQVVAEFQARVDTAQLETASTRAVPDSSVGKARDVKKKKKFLGIFGGGGNDEYDELIGSVSPGRDRELFIVATREVRKRNYDVGRLLFQTIITTYPDSPYLPMSKLAVGDSFFVEGSTSALIQAIASYQDWLTFFPTHPLADRVVLKIAEAEMRQIGLPDRDATHAKRAETRLKALMDRYPNSFLKPAAIERLRQVQDNLGLHNLYVANYYYTLAVDQKKGGLKGSQSRYREILDKYPSFCFMDEALYKLAVTYLVEEETDQAARYFQKIISDYPNSEYIAKSKEQLELMGATIPATNPERANTEPCAEPSFFQNFKNQFFGIYPMTIDKDGVLMSKDFDKEKFEMIDQIIENQGDITVNQIPQALTTILSERTPAKPKGTPEPPPIKQP
;
A
#
# COMPACT_ATOMS: atom_id res chain seq x y z
N MET A 1 19.93 31.22 2.65
CA MET A 1 20.04 30.35 1.45
C MET A 1 20.82 29.07 1.72
N GLN A 2 21.91 29.07 2.53
CA GLN A 2 22.66 27.85 2.88
C GLN A 2 21.86 26.84 3.76
N PHE A 3 21.07 27.30 4.73
CA PHE A 3 20.32 26.43 5.66
C PHE A 3 19.17 25.61 5.05
N ILE A 4 18.45 26.17 4.07
CA ILE A 4 17.25 25.52 3.52
C ILE A 4 17.64 24.41 2.56
N THR A 5 18.75 24.59 1.86
CA THR A 5 19.26 23.54 0.99
C THR A 5 19.86 22.42 1.84
N GLN A 6 20.65 22.72 2.87
CA GLN A 6 21.18 21.72 3.79
C GLN A 6 20.08 20.81 4.37
N ARG A 7 18.89 21.36 4.71
CA ARG A 7 17.73 20.59 5.16
C ARG A 7 17.04 19.76 4.08
N THR A 8 16.87 20.27 2.86
CA THR A 8 16.24 19.50 1.75
C THR A 8 17.08 18.26 1.42
N VAL A 9 18.41 18.40 1.52
CA VAL A 9 19.32 17.29 1.25
C VAL A 9 19.50 16.38 2.48
N PHE A 10 19.50 16.91 3.69
CA PHE A 10 19.48 16.08 4.92
C PHE A 10 18.25 15.15 4.96
N VAL A 11 17.08 15.66 4.55
CA VAL A 11 15.84 14.90 4.41
C VAL A 11 15.96 13.84 3.28
N ALA A 12 16.49 14.21 2.11
CA ALA A 12 16.70 13.26 1.01
C ALA A 12 17.70 12.12 1.35
N ILE A 13 18.66 12.40 2.25
CA ILE A 13 19.68 11.44 2.71
C ILE A 13 19.16 10.53 3.84
N ILE A 14 18.34 11.06 4.76
CA ILE A 14 17.70 10.23 5.79
C ILE A 14 16.65 9.30 5.15
N SER A 15 15.89 9.79 4.17
CA SER A 15 14.98 8.94 3.39
C SER A 15 15.68 7.83 2.63
N SER A 16 16.93 8.04 2.18
CA SER A 16 17.70 7.04 1.47
C SER A 16 18.36 6.00 2.41
N LEU A 17 18.82 6.43 3.59
CA LEU A 17 19.29 5.56 4.68
C LEU A 17 18.18 4.69 5.27
N ILE A 18 16.93 5.14 5.24
CA ILE A 18 15.78 4.37 5.69
C ILE A 18 15.29 3.43 4.58
N LEU A 19 15.46 3.79 3.30
CA LEU A 19 15.14 2.92 2.16
C LEU A 19 15.96 1.62 2.14
N SER A 20 17.15 1.60 2.75
CA SER A 20 17.97 0.40 2.96
C SER A 20 17.60 -0.38 4.22
N ALA A 21 17.01 0.29 5.21
CA ALA A 21 16.48 -0.32 6.43
C ALA A 21 15.05 -0.88 6.30
N ILE A 22 14.32 -0.55 5.23
CA ILE A 22 13.05 -1.21 4.90
C ILE A 22 13.37 -2.60 4.39
N GLY A 23 13.44 -3.55 5.33
CA GLY A 23 13.49 -4.97 5.05
C GLY A 23 12.33 -5.35 4.13
N PHE A 24 12.66 -5.65 2.87
CA PHE A 24 12.06 -6.81 2.24
C PHE A 24 12.22 -7.95 3.23
N GLY A 25 11.16 -8.73 3.48
CA GLY A 25 11.33 -10.00 4.18
C GLY A 25 12.55 -10.67 3.57
N GLN A 26 13.60 -10.89 4.37
CA GLN A 26 14.80 -11.55 3.89
C GLN A 26 14.37 -12.95 3.51
N ALA A 27 14.03 -13.14 2.23
CA ALA A 27 14.25 -14.41 1.58
C ALA A 27 15.72 -14.74 1.87
N LYS A 28 15.98 -15.93 2.42
CA LYS A 28 17.36 -16.30 2.76
C LYS A 28 18.21 -16.18 1.48
N PRO A 29 19.51 -15.87 1.58
CA PRO A 29 20.40 -15.93 0.42
C PRO A 29 20.18 -17.25 -0.33
N GLY A 30 19.75 -17.18 -1.58
CA GLY A 30 19.44 -18.36 -2.41
C GLY A 30 17.97 -18.72 -2.59
N ASP A 31 17.02 -18.05 -1.94
CA ASP A 31 15.59 -18.29 -2.13
C ASP A 31 15.06 -17.64 -3.44
N GLY A 32 14.26 -18.39 -4.20
CA GLY A 32 13.66 -17.95 -5.46
C GLY A 32 14.41 -18.44 -6.71
N THR A 33 13.75 -18.34 -7.86
CA THR A 33 14.38 -18.70 -9.15
C THR A 33 15.50 -17.71 -9.49
N PRO A 34 16.52 -18.11 -10.29
CA PRO A 34 17.56 -17.20 -10.76
C PRO A 34 17.03 -15.89 -11.35
N ILE A 35 15.93 -15.96 -12.10
CA ILE A 35 15.25 -14.81 -12.69
C ILE A 35 14.64 -13.91 -11.61
N GLN A 36 13.94 -14.50 -10.62
CA GLN A 36 13.37 -13.72 -9.51
C GLN A 36 14.45 -13.00 -8.70
N ARG A 37 15.58 -13.68 -8.43
CA ARG A 37 16.73 -13.08 -7.72
C ARG A 37 17.32 -11.90 -8.52
N LEU A 38 17.47 -12.05 -9.84
CA LEU A 38 17.96 -10.99 -10.73
C LEU A 38 16.98 -9.81 -10.84
N ASP A 39 15.68 -10.07 -10.90
CA ASP A 39 14.67 -9.02 -10.93
C ASP A 39 14.67 -8.20 -9.62
N VAL A 40 14.81 -8.87 -8.47
CA VAL A 40 14.96 -8.21 -7.16
C VAL A 40 16.22 -7.34 -7.11
N MET A 41 17.37 -7.86 -7.57
CA MET A 41 18.62 -7.08 -7.62
C MET A 41 18.49 -5.88 -8.55
N ARG A 42 17.86 -6.04 -9.73
CA ARG A 42 17.61 -4.97 -10.68
C ARG A 42 16.76 -3.86 -10.06
N GLU A 43 15.68 -4.20 -9.38
CA GLU A 43 14.83 -3.23 -8.67
C GLU A 43 15.56 -2.52 -7.53
N LYS A 44 16.38 -3.24 -6.76
CA LYS A 44 17.21 -2.65 -5.70
C LYS A 44 18.20 -1.63 -6.27
N LEU A 45 18.94 -1.99 -7.32
CA LEU A 45 19.90 -1.10 -7.98
C LEU A 45 19.25 0.13 -8.60
N ASP A 46 18.08 -0.04 -9.23
CA ASP A 46 17.34 1.08 -9.83
C ASP A 46 16.80 2.06 -8.77
N ARG A 47 16.35 1.55 -7.61
CA ARG A 47 15.98 2.40 -6.47
C ARG A 47 17.18 3.15 -5.89
N MET A 48 18.29 2.45 -5.63
CA MET A 48 19.53 3.07 -5.15
C MET A 48 20.02 4.16 -6.10
N ARG A 49 20.04 3.88 -7.41
CA ARG A 49 20.45 4.84 -8.43
C ARG A 49 19.57 6.08 -8.42
N ARG A 50 18.24 5.93 -8.41
CA ARG A 50 17.30 7.06 -8.34
C ARG A 50 17.48 7.88 -7.06
N SER A 51 17.71 7.20 -5.94
CA SER A 51 17.99 7.84 -4.66
C SER A 51 19.30 8.65 -4.69
N LEU A 52 20.40 8.05 -5.15
CA LEU A 52 21.70 8.71 -5.30
C LEU A 52 21.61 9.92 -6.24
N SER A 53 20.91 9.77 -7.37
CA SER A 53 20.69 10.84 -8.36
C SER A 53 19.89 12.02 -7.79
N SER A 54 18.85 11.72 -7.01
CA SER A 54 18.06 12.72 -6.29
C SER A 54 18.93 13.52 -5.31
N VAL A 55 19.68 12.81 -4.45
CA VAL A 55 20.57 13.45 -3.47
C VAL A 55 21.65 14.27 -4.17
N ALA A 56 22.33 13.72 -5.18
CA ALA A 56 23.39 14.40 -5.94
C ALA A 56 22.87 15.66 -6.65
N THR A 57 21.66 15.61 -7.23
CA THR A 57 21.01 16.77 -7.85
C THR A 57 20.75 17.86 -6.83
N ALA A 58 20.32 17.49 -5.63
CA ALA A 58 20.06 18.43 -4.56
C ALA A 58 21.36 19.09 -4.05
N ILE A 59 22.47 18.34 -3.91
CA ILE A 59 23.81 18.93 -3.61
C ILE A 59 24.29 19.84 -4.75
N LYS A 60 24.05 19.46 -6.00
CA LYS A 60 24.49 20.25 -7.14
C LYS A 60 23.78 21.61 -7.20
N GLU A 61 22.50 21.65 -6.84
CA GLU A 61 21.75 22.90 -6.76
C GLU A 61 22.18 23.75 -5.55
N GLU A 62 22.66 23.15 -4.45
CA GLU A 62 23.32 23.88 -3.34
C GLU A 62 24.54 24.66 -3.79
N ASN A 63 25.41 23.96 -4.51
CA ASN A 63 26.73 24.44 -4.85
C ASN A 63 26.71 25.38 -6.06
N LYS A 64 25.54 25.62 -6.66
CA LYS A 64 25.39 26.34 -7.93
C LYS A 64 25.83 27.79 -7.87
N ASP A 65 25.67 28.43 -6.71
CA ASP A 65 26.07 29.83 -6.50
C ASP A 65 27.51 29.96 -5.96
N ASP A 66 28.16 28.85 -5.58
CA ASP A 66 29.52 28.80 -5.06
C ASP A 66 30.51 28.32 -6.14
N LYS A 67 31.20 29.28 -6.78
CA LYS A 67 32.16 29.01 -7.86
C LYS A 67 33.30 28.06 -7.45
N SER A 68 33.62 27.96 -6.16
CA SER A 68 34.69 27.07 -5.66
C SER A 68 34.30 25.59 -5.70
N LYS A 69 33.00 25.29 -5.76
CA LYS A 69 32.41 23.93 -5.71
C LYS A 69 31.89 23.43 -7.06
N LYS A 70 32.17 24.17 -8.14
CA LYS A 70 31.69 23.87 -9.50
C LYS A 70 32.15 22.50 -10.02
N ASP A 71 33.34 22.06 -9.59
CA ASP A 71 33.97 20.81 -10.04
C ASP A 71 33.85 19.67 -9.01
N ASP A 72 33.06 19.85 -7.93
CA ASP A 72 32.95 18.86 -6.85
C ASP A 72 32.45 17.49 -7.36
N LYS A 73 31.56 17.50 -8.35
CA LYS A 73 31.04 16.28 -9.01
C LYS A 73 32.14 15.40 -9.65
N ASP A 74 33.28 16.00 -9.99
CA ASP A 74 34.39 15.33 -10.68
C ASP A 74 35.49 14.93 -9.69
N ARG A 75 35.37 15.31 -8.41
CA ARG A 75 36.35 15.03 -7.34
C ARG A 75 35.82 13.96 -6.38
N PRO A 76 36.40 12.73 -6.37
CA PRO A 76 35.94 11.63 -5.52
C PRO A 76 36.01 11.93 -4.01
N GLY A 77 36.85 12.87 -3.59
CA GLY A 77 36.98 13.28 -2.18
C GLY A 77 35.82 14.15 -1.66
N THR A 78 34.93 14.64 -2.53
CA THR A 78 33.80 15.49 -2.12
C THR A 78 32.51 14.68 -1.95
N PRO A 79 31.56 15.12 -1.12
CA PRO A 79 30.27 14.43 -0.97
C PRO A 79 29.50 14.28 -2.29
N LEU A 80 29.52 15.31 -3.15
CA LEU A 80 28.86 15.25 -4.47
C LEU A 80 29.57 14.26 -5.42
N GLY A 81 30.90 14.26 -5.46
CA GLY A 81 31.67 13.33 -6.28
C GLY A 81 31.51 11.87 -5.84
N ARG A 82 31.45 11.60 -4.52
CA ARG A 82 31.16 10.26 -3.99
C ARG A 82 29.80 9.74 -4.45
N LEU A 83 28.75 10.55 -4.33
CA LEU A 83 27.40 10.15 -4.75
C LEU A 83 27.27 9.91 -6.26
N VAL A 84 27.89 10.78 -7.08
CA VAL A 84 27.90 10.63 -8.54
C VAL A 84 28.68 9.38 -8.97
N ASN A 85 29.77 9.04 -8.27
CA ASN A 85 30.51 7.81 -8.54
C ASN A 85 29.71 6.56 -8.17
N LEU A 86 29.03 6.57 -7.02
CA LEU A 86 28.12 5.49 -6.63
C LEU A 86 26.94 5.35 -7.59
N GLU A 87 26.38 6.45 -8.11
CA GLU A 87 25.32 6.41 -9.13
C GLU A 87 25.80 5.71 -10.42
N LYS A 88 27.02 6.01 -10.87
CA LYS A 88 27.63 5.35 -12.02
C LYS A 88 27.90 3.87 -11.76
N GLU A 89 28.32 3.52 -10.54
CA GLU A 89 28.55 2.14 -10.14
C GLU A 89 27.25 1.33 -10.06
N ALA A 90 26.17 1.92 -9.54
CA ALA A 90 24.82 1.31 -9.58
C ALA A 90 24.38 1.01 -11.02
N ALA A 91 24.62 1.94 -11.95
CA ALA A 91 24.29 1.75 -13.36
C ALA A 91 25.11 0.63 -14.02
N ARG A 92 26.39 0.46 -13.63
CA ARG A 92 27.25 -0.63 -14.09
C ARG A 92 26.77 -1.98 -13.57
N LEU A 93 26.53 -2.09 -12.27
CA LEU A 93 25.98 -3.32 -11.65
C LEU A 93 24.61 -3.70 -12.22
N GLN A 94 23.77 -2.70 -12.51
CA GLN A 94 22.48 -2.93 -13.16
C GLN A 94 22.67 -3.52 -14.58
N GLY A 95 23.71 -3.07 -15.30
CA GLY A 95 24.14 -3.67 -16.57
C GLY A 95 24.57 -5.13 -16.41
N ASP A 96 25.37 -5.44 -15.40
CA ASP A 96 25.83 -6.81 -15.13
C ASP A 96 24.67 -7.76 -14.77
N VAL A 97 23.72 -7.30 -13.97
CA VAL A 97 22.47 -8.02 -13.65
C VAL A 97 21.64 -8.27 -14.90
N ASN A 98 21.48 -7.25 -15.76
CA ASN A 98 20.73 -7.39 -17.01
C ASN A 98 21.43 -8.34 -17.99
N ASN A 99 22.77 -8.33 -18.05
CA ASN A 99 23.55 -9.23 -18.88
C ASN A 99 23.37 -10.68 -18.44
N LEU A 100 23.47 -10.96 -17.14
CA LEU A 100 23.27 -12.31 -16.60
C LEU A 100 21.82 -12.79 -16.81
N ARG A 101 20.83 -11.92 -16.59
CA ARG A 101 19.42 -12.20 -16.89
C ARG A 101 19.22 -12.53 -18.37
N GLY A 102 19.84 -11.76 -19.27
CA GLY A 102 19.79 -12.01 -20.70
C GLY A 102 20.40 -13.35 -21.10
N LYS A 103 21.49 -13.79 -20.46
CA LYS A 103 22.06 -15.13 -20.67
C LYS A 103 21.06 -16.22 -20.29
N ILE A 104 20.40 -16.07 -19.15
CA ILE A 104 19.39 -17.01 -18.66
C ILE A 104 18.18 -17.06 -19.61
N ASP A 105 17.66 -15.90 -20.03
CA ASP A 105 16.53 -15.81 -20.95
C ASP A 105 16.84 -16.46 -22.33
N ARG A 106 18.10 -16.41 -22.77
CA ARG A 106 18.58 -17.06 -24.01
C ARG A 106 18.95 -18.54 -23.83
N GLY A 107 18.85 -19.09 -22.62
CA GLY A 107 19.24 -20.48 -22.33
C GLY A 107 20.75 -20.72 -22.44
N GLU A 108 21.57 -19.68 -22.36
CA GLU A 108 23.03 -19.80 -22.39
C GLU A 108 23.54 -20.40 -21.06
N LYS A 109 24.64 -21.16 -21.12
CA LYS A 109 25.29 -21.67 -19.91
C LYS A 109 25.80 -20.49 -19.06
N TYR A 110 25.46 -20.51 -17.78
CA TYR A 110 25.98 -19.60 -16.76
C TYR A 110 26.35 -20.41 -15.52
N GLU A 111 27.32 -19.91 -14.74
CA GLU A 111 27.70 -20.58 -13.50
C GLU A 111 26.81 -20.08 -12.36
N ARG A 112 26.35 -20.99 -11.50
CA ARG A 112 25.54 -20.61 -10.33
C ARG A 112 26.32 -19.64 -9.40
N ALA A 113 27.65 -19.78 -9.38
CA ALA A 113 28.56 -18.89 -8.68
C ALA A 113 28.53 -17.45 -9.21
N ASP A 114 28.23 -17.21 -10.49
CA ASP A 114 28.10 -15.85 -11.06
C ASP A 114 26.93 -15.10 -10.42
N LEU A 115 25.82 -15.82 -10.18
CA LEU A 115 24.63 -15.26 -9.55
C LEU A 115 24.87 -14.95 -8.07
N ASP A 116 25.56 -15.82 -7.37
CA ASP A 116 25.88 -15.63 -5.95
C ASP A 116 26.91 -14.49 -5.78
N THR A 117 27.88 -14.40 -6.70
CA THR A 117 28.88 -13.32 -6.72
C THR A 117 28.23 -11.97 -6.96
N ILE A 118 27.35 -11.85 -7.97
CA ILE A 118 26.69 -10.56 -8.25
C ILE A 118 25.75 -10.15 -7.12
N GLU A 119 25.10 -11.11 -6.45
CA GLU A 119 24.28 -10.83 -5.27
C GLU A 119 25.11 -10.32 -4.10
N GLN A 120 26.27 -10.92 -3.85
CA GLN A 120 27.22 -10.44 -2.85
C GLN A 120 27.71 -9.02 -3.17
N VAL A 121 28.10 -8.77 -4.43
CA VAL A 121 28.56 -7.45 -4.87
C VAL A 121 27.47 -6.39 -4.71
N VAL A 122 26.20 -6.72 -5.00
CA VAL A 122 25.06 -5.82 -4.78
C VAL A 122 24.83 -5.54 -3.29
N ALA A 123 25.02 -6.54 -2.42
CA ALA A 123 24.91 -6.35 -0.97
C ALA A 123 26.04 -5.46 -0.41
N GLU A 124 27.28 -5.67 -0.84
CA GLU A 124 28.43 -4.84 -0.47
C GLU A 124 28.28 -3.40 -1.01
N PHE A 125 27.73 -3.26 -2.22
CA PHE A 125 27.42 -1.96 -2.81
C PHE A 125 26.35 -1.22 -2.01
N GLN A 126 25.28 -1.89 -1.57
CA GLN A 126 24.26 -1.31 -0.71
C GLN A 126 24.86 -0.72 0.57
N ALA A 127 25.75 -1.46 1.25
CA ALA A 127 26.42 -0.97 2.46
C ALA A 127 27.28 0.29 2.21
N ARG A 128 27.94 0.37 1.04
CA ARG A 128 28.71 1.57 0.62
C ARG A 128 27.80 2.76 0.32
N VAL A 129 26.65 2.53 -0.31
CA VAL A 129 25.62 3.56 -0.54
C VAL A 129 25.11 4.13 0.78
N ASP A 130 24.80 3.26 1.74
CA ASP A 130 24.32 3.66 3.07
C ASP A 130 25.36 4.48 3.81
N THR A 131 26.61 4.03 3.81
CA THR A 131 27.73 4.75 4.45
C THR A 131 27.93 6.13 3.83
N ALA A 132 27.97 6.22 2.49
CA ALA A 132 28.17 7.49 1.81
C ALA A 132 27.02 8.47 2.05
N GLN A 133 25.79 7.98 2.14
CA GLN A 133 24.64 8.77 2.51
C GLN A 133 24.76 9.25 3.96
N LEU A 134 25.11 8.38 4.91
CA LEU A 134 25.29 8.75 6.33
C LEU A 134 26.38 9.80 6.55
N GLU A 135 27.52 9.66 5.89
CA GLU A 135 28.59 10.67 5.92
C GLU A 135 28.11 12.02 5.35
N THR A 136 27.30 11.97 4.30
CA THR A 136 26.75 13.16 3.66
C THR A 136 25.67 13.82 4.54
N ALA A 137 24.89 13.05 5.30
CA ALA A 137 23.95 13.57 6.29
C ALA A 137 24.67 14.18 7.50
N SER A 138 25.64 13.47 8.08
CA SER A 138 26.36 13.91 9.28
C SER A 138 27.15 15.20 9.04
N THR A 139 27.79 15.35 7.87
CA THR A 139 28.47 16.60 7.46
C THR A 139 27.49 17.79 7.37
N ARG A 140 26.19 17.53 7.24
CA ARG A 140 25.11 18.53 7.17
C ARG A 140 24.36 18.75 8.48
N ALA A 141 24.64 17.98 9.53
CA ALA A 141 23.88 17.99 10.79
C ALA A 141 24.38 19.00 11.86
N VAL A 142 25.44 19.77 11.59
CA VAL A 142 25.97 20.74 12.56
C VAL A 142 25.06 21.98 12.61
N PRO A 143 24.45 22.31 13.77
CA PRO A 143 23.49 23.40 13.88
C PRO A 143 24.21 24.67 14.34
N ASP A 144 24.19 25.71 13.51
CA ASP A 144 24.26 27.07 14.02
C ASP A 144 22.97 27.78 13.59
N SER A 145 22.04 27.94 14.52
CA SER A 145 20.66 28.32 14.21
C SER A 145 20.51 29.82 14.01
N SER A 146 19.84 30.24 12.92
CA SER A 146 19.07 31.48 12.95
C SER A 146 17.70 31.30 12.28
N VAL A 147 16.70 31.72 13.03
CA VAL A 147 15.26 31.49 12.90
C VAL A 147 14.66 32.06 11.62
N GLY A 148 13.73 31.32 11.00
CA GLY A 148 12.55 31.88 10.32
C GLY A 148 12.75 32.82 9.13
N LYS A 149 13.62 32.50 8.18
CA LYS A 149 13.61 33.20 6.87
C LYS A 149 13.07 32.30 5.76
N ALA A 150 11.98 32.76 5.14
CA ALA A 150 11.45 32.23 3.89
C ALA A 150 12.57 32.19 2.83
N ARG A 151 12.56 31.14 2.00
CA ARG A 151 13.43 31.06 0.83
C ARG A 151 12.93 32.07 -0.19
N ASP A 152 13.75 33.05 -0.59
CA ASP A 152 13.41 33.93 -1.72
C ASP A 152 13.27 33.09 -3.00
N VAL A 153 12.05 32.95 -3.49
CA VAL A 153 11.79 32.35 -4.79
C VAL A 153 12.08 33.39 -5.86
N LYS A 154 13.15 33.18 -6.66
CA LYS A 154 13.33 33.92 -7.92
C LYS A 154 12.07 33.74 -8.76
N LYS A 155 11.35 34.84 -9.04
CA LYS A 155 10.14 34.90 -9.90
C LYS A 155 10.32 34.02 -11.14
N LYS A 156 9.76 32.81 -11.12
CA LYS A 156 9.59 32.00 -12.33
C LYS A 156 8.34 32.49 -13.04
N LYS A 157 8.47 32.63 -14.37
CA LYS A 157 7.43 33.07 -15.30
C LYS A 157 6.08 32.41 -15.02
N LYS A 158 5.02 33.22 -15.10
CA LYS A 158 3.58 32.88 -15.10
C LYS A 158 3.31 31.40 -15.40
N PHE A 159 2.76 30.68 -14.43
CA PHE A 159 2.23 29.31 -14.55
C PHE A 159 0.86 29.31 -15.28
N LEU A 160 0.78 29.98 -16.43
CA LEU A 160 -0.48 30.27 -17.14
C LEU A 160 -0.92 29.13 -18.09
N GLY A 161 -1.03 27.90 -17.59
CA GLY A 161 -1.42 26.76 -18.43
C GLY A 161 -2.16 25.60 -17.74
N ILE A 162 -2.26 25.57 -16.41
CA ILE A 162 -2.98 24.51 -15.68
C ILE A 162 -4.40 24.96 -15.30
N PHE A 163 -4.62 26.26 -15.17
CA PHE A 163 -5.94 26.83 -14.93
C PHE A 163 -6.63 27.06 -16.28
N GLY A 164 -7.46 26.10 -16.70
CA GLY A 164 -8.33 26.25 -17.87
C GLY A 164 -9.13 27.55 -17.79
N GLY A 165 -9.00 28.38 -18.83
CA GLY A 165 -9.80 29.59 -19.13
C GLY A 165 -10.60 30.21 -17.98
N GLY A 166 -9.98 31.12 -17.23
CA GLY A 166 -10.61 31.90 -16.16
C GLY A 166 -9.82 31.78 -14.86
N GLY A 167 -8.69 32.47 -14.77
CA GLY A 167 -7.84 32.45 -13.57
C GLY A 167 -8.59 33.02 -12.37
N ASN A 168 -8.79 32.19 -11.35
CA ASN A 168 -9.17 32.68 -10.02
C ASN A 168 -7.91 33.28 -9.39
N ASP A 169 -7.91 34.62 -9.24
CA ASP A 169 -6.82 35.40 -8.62
C ASP A 169 -6.40 34.86 -7.23
N GLU A 170 -7.30 34.13 -6.55
CA GLU A 170 -7.08 33.47 -5.25
C GLU A 170 -5.87 32.51 -5.26
N TYR A 171 -5.71 31.65 -6.27
CA TYR A 171 -4.63 30.65 -6.27
C TYR A 171 -3.25 31.25 -6.56
N ASP A 172 -3.22 32.24 -7.46
CA ASP A 172 -1.98 32.94 -7.81
C ASP A 172 -1.45 33.72 -6.61
N GLU A 173 -2.32 34.27 -5.77
CA GLU A 173 -1.93 34.92 -4.51
C GLU A 173 -1.39 33.92 -3.49
N LEU A 174 -2.10 32.80 -3.30
CA LEU A 174 -1.75 31.74 -2.35
C LEU A 174 -0.41 31.08 -2.66
N ILE A 175 -0.11 30.86 -3.95
CA ILE A 175 1.13 30.19 -4.40
C ILE A 175 2.25 31.23 -4.64
N GLY A 176 1.89 32.46 -5.00
CA GLY A 176 2.83 33.51 -5.40
C GLY A 176 3.56 34.22 -4.25
N SER A 177 3.10 34.05 -3.01
CA SER A 177 3.67 34.70 -1.83
C SER A 177 3.88 33.71 -0.68
N VAL A 178 5.02 33.85 0.02
CA VAL A 178 5.32 33.06 1.22
C VAL A 178 5.23 33.98 2.44
N SER A 179 4.35 33.65 3.39
CA SER A 179 4.17 34.43 4.62
C SER A 179 3.81 33.53 5.81
N PRO A 180 4.10 33.93 7.06
CA PRO A 180 3.65 33.18 8.24
C PRO A 180 2.13 32.99 8.23
N GLY A 181 1.65 31.79 8.57
CA GLY A 181 0.23 31.43 8.59
C GLY A 181 -0.40 31.09 7.23
N ARG A 182 0.32 31.33 6.13
CA ARG A 182 -0.15 30.99 4.76
C ARG A 182 -0.27 29.49 4.53
N ASP A 183 0.52 28.68 5.24
CA ASP A 183 0.44 27.22 5.25
C ASP A 183 -0.95 26.72 5.70
N ARG A 184 -1.54 27.33 6.73
CA ARG A 184 -2.91 27.04 7.17
C ARG A 184 -3.94 27.38 6.10
N GLU A 185 -3.83 28.56 5.48
CA GLU A 185 -4.74 28.98 4.41
C GLU A 185 -4.66 28.02 3.22
N LEU A 186 -3.44 27.69 2.79
CA LEU A 186 -3.19 26.69 1.75
C LEU A 186 -3.84 25.35 2.09
N PHE A 187 -3.73 24.89 3.34
CA PHE A 187 -4.28 23.60 3.78
C PHE A 187 -5.81 23.58 3.70
N ILE A 188 -6.45 24.66 4.17
CA ILE A 188 -7.91 24.82 4.14
C ILE A 188 -8.42 24.89 2.70
N VAL A 189 -7.77 25.69 1.85
CA VAL A 189 -8.18 25.84 0.44
C VAL A 189 -7.91 24.54 -0.33
N ALA A 190 -6.79 23.87 -0.11
CA ALA A 190 -6.49 22.57 -0.70
C ALA A 190 -7.57 21.54 -0.36
N THR A 191 -7.95 21.45 0.92
CA THR A 191 -9.02 20.56 1.40
C THR A 191 -10.34 20.86 0.72
N ARG A 192 -10.71 22.15 0.62
CA ARG A 192 -11.93 22.60 -0.06
C ARG A 192 -11.95 22.17 -1.54
N GLU A 193 -10.83 22.30 -2.24
CA GLU A 193 -10.72 21.93 -3.65
C GLU A 193 -10.78 20.42 -3.87
N VAL A 194 -10.16 19.62 -3.00
CA VAL A 194 -10.32 18.15 -3.04
C VAL A 194 -11.78 17.75 -2.81
N ARG A 195 -12.49 18.37 -1.86
CA ARG A 195 -13.93 18.13 -1.62
C ARG A 195 -14.81 18.49 -2.81
N LYS A 196 -14.41 19.47 -3.62
CA LYS A 196 -15.06 19.83 -4.89
C LYS A 196 -14.66 18.91 -6.06
N ARG A 197 -13.83 17.89 -5.83
CA ARG A 197 -13.24 16.99 -6.84
C ARG A 197 -12.24 17.67 -7.78
N ASN A 198 -11.77 18.87 -7.44
CA ASN A 198 -10.66 19.54 -8.12
C ASN A 198 -9.33 19.00 -7.59
N TYR A 199 -9.11 17.70 -7.79
CA TYR A 199 -8.00 16.97 -7.15
C TYR A 199 -6.63 17.54 -7.51
N ASP A 200 -6.41 17.94 -8.77
CA ASP A 200 -5.13 18.48 -9.22
C ASP A 200 -4.79 19.80 -8.54
N VAL A 201 -5.78 20.69 -8.38
CA VAL A 201 -5.61 21.96 -7.68
C VAL A 201 -5.34 21.72 -6.19
N GLY A 202 -6.11 20.84 -5.55
CA GLY A 202 -5.91 20.48 -4.15
C GLY A 202 -4.51 19.89 -3.89
N ARG A 203 -4.06 18.95 -4.73
CA ARG A 203 -2.72 18.36 -4.67
C ARG A 203 -1.63 19.40 -4.85
N LEU A 204 -1.78 20.33 -5.79
CA LEU A 204 -0.83 21.41 -6.04
C LEU A 204 -0.67 22.30 -4.79
N LEU A 205 -1.78 22.65 -4.14
CA LEU A 205 -1.78 23.47 -2.94
C LEU A 205 -1.14 22.73 -1.74
N PHE A 206 -1.48 21.44 -1.52
CA PHE A 206 -0.78 20.62 -0.53
C PHE A 206 0.73 20.49 -0.83
N GLN A 207 1.09 20.31 -2.10
CA GLN A 207 2.49 20.23 -2.53
C GLN A 207 3.24 21.56 -2.31
N THR A 208 2.53 22.68 -2.43
CA THR A 208 3.06 24.00 -2.09
C THR A 208 3.43 24.03 -0.61
N ILE A 209 2.57 23.53 0.29
CA ILE A 209 2.89 23.44 1.73
C ILE A 209 4.17 22.62 1.95
N ILE A 210 4.22 21.41 1.38
CA ILE A 210 5.33 20.47 1.53
C ILE A 210 6.67 21.08 1.06
N THR A 211 6.65 21.90 0.01
CA THR A 211 7.87 22.44 -0.61
C THR A 211 8.29 23.79 -0.05
N THR A 212 7.35 24.61 0.42
CA THR A 212 7.61 26.00 0.84
C THR A 212 7.62 26.18 2.36
N TYR A 213 6.94 25.31 3.13
CA TYR A 213 6.86 25.40 4.59
C TYR A 213 7.33 24.08 5.28
N PRO A 214 8.64 23.78 5.26
CA PRO A 214 9.20 22.54 5.81
C PRO A 214 9.03 22.37 7.33
N ASP A 215 8.79 23.47 8.06
CA ASP A 215 8.56 23.46 9.52
C ASP A 215 7.06 23.59 9.86
N SER A 216 6.17 23.54 8.85
CA SER A 216 4.73 23.68 9.09
C SER A 216 4.19 22.50 9.91
N PRO A 217 3.35 22.74 10.93
CA PRO A 217 2.62 21.67 11.60
C PRO A 217 1.70 20.91 10.64
N TYR A 218 1.27 21.54 9.54
CA TYR A 218 0.44 20.91 8.51
C TYR A 218 1.22 20.02 7.55
N LEU A 219 2.56 19.97 7.61
CA LEU A 219 3.37 19.25 6.63
C LEU A 219 3.05 17.74 6.59
N PRO A 220 3.02 16.99 7.72
CA PRO A 220 2.73 15.56 7.67
C PRO A 220 1.33 15.28 7.10
N MET A 221 0.35 16.11 7.49
CA MET A 221 -1.04 15.96 7.08
C MET A 221 -1.24 16.37 5.62
N SER A 222 -0.51 17.37 5.12
CA SER A 222 -0.53 17.77 3.70
C SER A 222 -0.01 16.63 2.82
N LYS A 223 1.08 15.99 3.27
CA LYS A 223 1.67 14.85 2.56
C LYS A 223 0.75 13.64 2.56
N LEU A 224 0.02 13.41 3.66
CA LEU A 224 -1.00 12.37 3.73
C LEU A 224 -2.22 12.70 2.86
N ALA A 225 -2.67 13.97 2.88
CA ALA A 225 -3.80 14.46 2.09
C ALA A 225 -3.57 14.34 0.58
N VAL A 226 -2.32 14.43 0.11
CA VAL A 226 -1.97 14.08 -1.29
C VAL A 226 -2.31 12.62 -1.58
N GLY A 227 -1.92 11.68 -0.71
CA GLY A 227 -2.25 10.26 -0.86
C GLY A 227 -3.77 10.00 -0.83
N ASP A 228 -4.46 10.61 0.13
CA ASP A 228 -5.92 10.56 0.23
C ASP A 228 -6.59 11.08 -1.03
N SER A 229 -6.15 12.23 -1.56
CA SER A 229 -6.74 12.84 -2.75
C SER A 229 -6.66 11.90 -3.96
N PHE A 230 -5.59 11.13 -4.10
CA PHE A 230 -5.46 10.08 -5.12
C PHE A 230 -6.37 8.89 -4.85
N PHE A 231 -6.47 8.46 -3.59
CA PHE A 231 -7.33 7.36 -3.19
C PHE A 231 -8.82 7.65 -3.47
N VAL A 232 -9.30 8.85 -3.08
CA VAL A 232 -10.71 9.25 -3.25
C VAL A 232 -11.05 9.50 -4.73
N GLU A 233 -10.12 10.02 -5.53
CA GLU A 233 -10.26 10.12 -6.99
C GLU A 233 -10.50 8.72 -7.56
N GLY A 234 -9.61 7.78 -7.27
CA GLY A 234 -9.89 6.36 -7.36
C GLY A 234 -9.81 5.72 -8.74
N SER A 235 -9.31 6.43 -9.76
CA SER A 235 -8.88 5.83 -11.02
C SER A 235 -7.70 4.87 -10.80
N THR A 236 -7.44 3.92 -11.69
CA THR A 236 -6.32 2.98 -11.53
C THR A 236 -4.98 3.71 -11.39
N SER A 237 -4.73 4.73 -12.23
CA SER A 237 -3.54 5.57 -12.13
C SER A 237 -3.47 6.30 -10.79
N ALA A 238 -4.60 6.87 -10.32
CA ALA A 238 -4.65 7.53 -9.03
C ALA A 238 -4.39 6.54 -7.89
N LEU A 239 -4.93 5.32 -7.91
CA LEU A 239 -4.66 4.32 -6.86
C LEU A 239 -3.18 3.92 -6.80
N ILE A 240 -2.50 3.82 -7.94
CA ILE A 240 -1.05 3.60 -7.98
C ILE A 240 -0.30 4.78 -7.32
N GLN A 241 -0.70 6.02 -7.64
CA GLN A 241 -0.11 7.22 -7.01
C GLN A 241 -0.46 7.32 -5.52
N ALA A 242 -1.64 6.87 -5.09
CA ALA A 242 -2.03 6.81 -3.68
C ALA A 242 -1.12 5.85 -2.91
N ILE A 243 -0.90 4.64 -3.44
CA ILE A 243 0.02 3.66 -2.85
C ILE A 243 1.42 4.27 -2.70
N ALA A 244 1.95 4.90 -3.75
CA ALA A 244 3.26 5.53 -3.71
C ALA A 244 3.31 6.66 -2.66
N SER A 245 2.29 7.53 -2.61
CA SER A 245 2.20 8.66 -1.68
C SER A 245 2.09 8.21 -0.22
N TYR A 246 1.31 7.16 0.06
CA TYR A 246 1.18 6.58 1.39
C TYR A 246 2.48 5.87 1.84
N GLN A 247 3.14 5.13 0.94
CA GLN A 247 4.44 4.51 1.22
C GLN A 247 5.50 5.58 1.52
N ASP A 248 5.50 6.65 0.74
CA ASP A 248 6.37 7.80 0.95
C ASP A 248 6.03 8.46 2.29
N TRP A 249 4.75 8.62 2.65
CA TRP A 249 4.36 9.16 3.96
C TRP A 249 4.88 8.30 5.12
N LEU A 250 4.74 6.98 5.04
CA LEU A 250 5.27 6.05 6.06
C LEU A 250 6.80 6.09 6.16
N THR A 251 7.49 6.46 5.08
CA THR A 251 8.95 6.61 5.08
C THR A 251 9.38 7.82 5.90
N PHE A 252 8.65 8.94 5.82
CA PHE A 252 8.96 10.16 6.59
C PHE A 252 8.37 10.15 8.01
N PHE A 253 7.23 9.49 8.21
CA PHE A 253 6.47 9.52 9.47
C PHE A 253 6.16 8.10 10.00
N PRO A 254 7.16 7.21 10.16
CA PRO A 254 6.93 5.80 10.47
C PRO A 254 6.34 5.53 11.86
N THR A 255 6.50 6.48 12.80
CA THR A 255 5.99 6.40 14.18
C THR A 255 4.78 7.29 14.42
N HIS A 256 4.24 7.92 13.37
CA HIS A 256 3.09 8.80 13.52
C HIS A 256 1.86 7.97 13.92
N PRO A 257 0.98 8.48 14.80
CA PRO A 257 -0.18 7.73 15.29
C PRO A 257 -1.16 7.20 14.23
N LEU A 258 -1.10 7.75 13.01
CA LEU A 258 -1.90 7.32 11.85
C LEU A 258 -1.25 6.21 11.00
N ALA A 259 -0.05 5.74 11.37
CA ALA A 259 0.70 4.81 10.53
C ALA A 259 -0.02 3.48 10.28
N ASP A 260 -0.79 2.97 11.25
CA ASP A 260 -1.59 1.76 11.08
C ASP A 260 -2.72 1.95 10.04
N ARG A 261 -3.43 3.09 10.07
CA ARG A 261 -4.42 3.48 9.06
C ARG A 261 -3.81 3.60 7.67
N VAL A 262 -2.63 4.21 7.57
CA VAL A 262 -1.96 4.38 6.28
C VAL A 262 -1.55 3.02 5.70
N VAL A 263 -1.05 2.09 6.52
CA VAL A 263 -0.78 0.71 6.07
C VAL A 263 -2.06 0.01 5.59
N LEU A 264 -3.17 0.18 6.31
CA LEU A 264 -4.46 -0.36 5.89
C LEU A 264 -4.90 0.23 4.54
N LYS A 265 -4.78 1.55 4.36
CA LYS A 265 -5.18 2.23 3.12
C LYS A 265 -4.30 1.85 1.92
N ILE A 266 -3.03 1.51 2.14
CA ILE A 266 -2.20 0.89 1.08
C ILE A 266 -2.78 -0.47 0.67
N ALA A 267 -3.14 -1.32 1.63
CA ALA A 267 -3.75 -2.60 1.33
C ALA A 267 -5.08 -2.44 0.59
N GLU A 268 -5.94 -1.52 1.03
CA GLU A 268 -7.21 -1.22 0.37
C GLU A 268 -7.04 -0.65 -1.05
N ALA A 269 -6.00 0.15 -1.29
CA ALA A 269 -5.69 0.66 -2.61
C ALA A 269 -5.26 -0.47 -3.58
N GLU A 270 -4.52 -1.47 -3.08
CA GLU A 270 -4.24 -2.70 -3.82
C GLU A 270 -5.53 -3.51 -4.03
N MET A 271 -6.36 -3.65 -2.99
CA MET A 271 -7.62 -4.39 -3.09
C MET A 271 -8.59 -3.80 -4.12
N ARG A 272 -8.65 -2.47 -4.23
CA ARG A 272 -9.46 -1.78 -5.26
C ARG A 272 -8.98 -2.01 -6.69
N GLN A 273 -7.79 -2.56 -6.86
CA GLN A 273 -7.21 -2.97 -8.15
C GLN A 273 -7.29 -4.49 -8.38
N ILE A 274 -7.87 -5.26 -7.45
CA ILE A 274 -8.10 -6.69 -7.62
C ILE A 274 -9.18 -6.91 -8.68
N GLY A 275 -8.82 -7.68 -9.71
CA GLY A 275 -9.75 -8.15 -10.72
C GLY A 275 -10.49 -9.41 -10.31
N LEU A 276 -11.24 -9.96 -11.25
CA LEU A 276 -11.85 -11.27 -11.12
C LEU A 276 -10.80 -12.37 -10.85
N PRO A 277 -11.19 -13.50 -10.20
CA PRO A 277 -10.26 -14.56 -9.85
C PRO A 277 -9.57 -15.23 -11.05
N ASP A 278 -10.10 -15.15 -12.26
CA ASP A 278 -9.48 -15.67 -13.48
C ASP A 278 -8.38 -14.75 -14.06
N ARG A 279 -8.18 -13.56 -13.48
CA ARG A 279 -7.21 -12.55 -13.95
C ARG A 279 -5.91 -12.59 -13.15
N ASP A 280 -5.01 -11.65 -13.46
CA ASP A 280 -3.74 -11.48 -12.74
C ASP A 280 -3.95 -11.23 -11.24
N ALA A 281 -3.29 -12.05 -10.42
CA ALA A 281 -3.43 -12.05 -8.97
C ALA A 281 -2.41 -11.14 -8.25
N THR A 282 -1.66 -10.28 -8.97
CA THR A 282 -0.57 -9.49 -8.38
C THR A 282 -1.08 -8.56 -7.28
N HIS A 283 -2.16 -7.82 -7.55
CA HIS A 283 -2.75 -6.91 -6.57
C HIS A 283 -3.31 -7.65 -5.35
N ALA A 284 -3.90 -8.83 -5.54
CA ALA A 284 -4.39 -9.66 -4.44
C ALA A 284 -3.24 -10.14 -3.54
N LYS A 285 -2.14 -10.65 -4.12
CA LYS A 285 -0.95 -11.07 -3.35
C LYS A 285 -0.30 -9.91 -2.60
N ARG A 286 -0.24 -8.72 -3.22
CA ARG A 286 0.27 -7.51 -2.57
C ARG A 286 -0.63 -7.08 -1.40
N ALA A 287 -1.95 -7.04 -1.61
CA ALA A 287 -2.91 -6.75 -0.54
C ALA A 287 -2.78 -7.74 0.62
N GLU A 288 -2.69 -9.05 0.34
CA GLU A 288 -2.50 -10.09 1.36
C GLU A 288 -1.24 -9.83 2.20
N THR A 289 -0.12 -9.53 1.53
CA THR A 289 1.15 -9.22 2.18
C THR A 289 1.04 -7.99 3.09
N ARG A 290 0.36 -6.94 2.64
CA ARG A 290 0.18 -5.69 3.41
C ARG A 290 -0.73 -5.89 4.63
N LEU A 291 -1.81 -6.66 4.49
CA LEU A 291 -2.74 -6.96 5.59
C LEU A 291 -2.07 -7.82 6.66
N LYS A 292 -1.30 -8.84 6.27
CA LYS A 292 -0.49 -9.64 7.21
C LYS A 292 0.52 -8.77 7.95
N ALA A 293 1.27 -7.94 7.22
CA ALA A 293 2.23 -7.02 7.83
C ALA A 293 1.58 -6.02 8.80
N LEU A 294 0.34 -5.58 8.56
CA LEU A 294 -0.40 -4.73 9.50
C LEU A 294 -0.67 -5.46 10.82
N MET A 295 -1.13 -6.70 10.76
CA MET A 295 -1.43 -7.50 11.96
C MET A 295 -0.16 -7.83 12.76
N ASP A 296 0.95 -8.06 12.05
CA ASP A 296 2.25 -8.35 12.67
C ASP A 296 2.86 -7.11 13.33
N ARG A 297 2.82 -5.96 12.64
CA ARG A 297 3.45 -4.72 13.09
C ARG A 297 2.60 -3.95 14.11
N TYR A 298 1.27 -4.04 14.02
CA TYR A 298 0.33 -3.33 14.89
C TYR A 298 -0.66 -4.30 15.55
N PRO A 299 -0.19 -5.22 16.40
CA PRO A 299 -1.03 -6.30 16.95
C PRO A 299 -2.18 -5.83 17.83
N ASN A 300 -2.08 -4.61 18.39
CA ASN A 300 -3.06 -3.97 19.26
C ASN A 300 -3.88 -2.86 18.55
N SER A 301 -3.76 -2.72 17.23
CA SER A 301 -4.55 -1.72 16.49
C SER A 301 -6.04 -2.08 16.56
N PHE A 302 -6.88 -1.07 16.77
CA PHE A 302 -8.35 -1.20 16.70
C PHE A 302 -8.83 -1.59 15.29
N LEU A 303 -7.98 -1.42 14.26
CA LEU A 303 -8.25 -1.82 12.87
C LEU A 303 -8.11 -3.31 12.61
N LYS A 304 -7.59 -4.08 13.58
CA LYS A 304 -7.31 -5.51 13.40
C LYS A 304 -8.54 -6.32 12.93
N PRO A 305 -9.76 -6.16 13.49
CA PRO A 305 -10.94 -6.87 12.98
C PRO A 305 -11.23 -6.54 11.51
N ALA A 306 -11.12 -5.26 11.14
CA ALA A 306 -11.32 -4.79 9.77
C ALA A 306 -10.26 -5.35 8.81
N ALA A 307 -9.01 -5.49 9.25
CA ALA A 307 -7.92 -6.08 8.49
C ALA A 307 -8.07 -7.60 8.31
N ILE A 308 -8.56 -8.32 9.33
CA ILE A 308 -8.86 -9.76 9.27
C ILE A 308 -9.94 -10.02 8.22
N GLU A 309 -11.04 -9.26 8.24
CA GLU A 309 -12.12 -9.44 7.26
C GLU A 309 -11.64 -9.13 5.83
N ARG A 310 -10.87 -8.06 5.64
CA ARG A 310 -10.26 -7.74 4.34
C ARG A 310 -9.32 -8.84 3.87
N LEU A 311 -8.53 -9.42 4.79
CA LEU A 311 -7.61 -10.51 4.47
C LEU A 311 -8.39 -11.74 4.02
N ARG A 312 -9.47 -12.08 4.72
CA ARG A 312 -10.37 -13.18 4.33
C ARG A 312 -10.87 -13.01 2.90
N GLN A 313 -11.35 -11.83 2.53
CA GLN A 313 -11.84 -11.56 1.17
C GLN A 313 -10.74 -11.61 0.10
N VAL A 314 -9.54 -11.12 0.40
CA VAL A 314 -8.38 -11.24 -0.51
C VAL A 314 -8.00 -12.70 -0.70
N GLN A 315 -7.97 -13.47 0.39
CA GLN A 315 -7.66 -14.90 0.35
C GLN A 315 -8.75 -15.71 -0.35
N ASP A 316 -10.02 -15.30 -0.27
CA ASP A 316 -11.10 -15.89 -1.05
C ASP A 316 -10.91 -15.65 -2.56
N ASN A 317 -10.51 -14.45 -2.98
CA ASN A 317 -10.18 -14.18 -4.37
C ASN A 317 -9.00 -15.06 -4.86
N LEU A 318 -7.94 -15.18 -4.05
CA LEU A 318 -6.78 -16.02 -4.35
C LEU A 318 -7.09 -17.52 -4.35
N GLY A 319 -7.96 -17.97 -3.44
CA GLY A 319 -8.45 -19.33 -3.37
C GLY A 319 -9.27 -19.69 -4.62
N LEU A 320 -10.18 -18.80 -5.03
CA LEU A 320 -10.93 -18.94 -6.28
C LEU A 320 -10.02 -18.98 -7.50
N HIS A 321 -8.98 -18.14 -7.55
CA HIS A 321 -8.00 -18.17 -8.64
C HIS A 321 -7.35 -19.56 -8.75
N ASN A 322 -6.87 -20.11 -7.64
CA ASN A 322 -6.28 -21.45 -7.63
C ASN A 322 -7.32 -22.54 -7.95
N LEU A 323 -8.56 -22.39 -7.49
CA LEU A 323 -9.65 -23.33 -7.78
C LEU A 323 -9.95 -23.38 -9.28
N TYR A 324 -10.01 -22.23 -9.95
CA TYR A 324 -10.23 -22.15 -11.39
C TYR A 324 -9.08 -22.78 -12.18
N VAL A 325 -7.83 -22.50 -11.79
CA VAL A 325 -6.64 -23.11 -12.40
C VAL A 325 -6.62 -24.63 -12.17
N ALA A 326 -7.00 -25.10 -10.97
CA ALA A 326 -7.10 -26.52 -10.66
C ALA A 326 -8.14 -27.22 -11.53
N ASN A 327 -9.35 -26.65 -11.61
CA ASN A 327 -10.44 -27.12 -12.45
C ASN A 327 -10.01 -27.20 -13.93
N TYR A 328 -9.32 -26.18 -14.42
CA TYR A 328 -8.80 -26.17 -15.80
C TYR A 328 -7.84 -27.34 -16.06
N TYR A 329 -6.88 -27.57 -15.16
CA TYR A 329 -5.94 -28.70 -15.28
C TYR A 329 -6.65 -30.06 -15.16
N TYR A 330 -7.67 -30.16 -14.32
CA TYR A 330 -8.48 -31.36 -14.19
C TYR A 330 -9.22 -31.67 -15.49
N THR A 331 -9.94 -30.69 -16.07
CA THR A 331 -10.65 -30.83 -17.34
C THR A 331 -9.70 -31.17 -18.50
N LEU A 332 -8.52 -30.55 -18.55
CA LEU A 332 -7.48 -30.94 -19.50
C LEU A 332 -7.12 -32.42 -19.39
N ALA A 333 -6.99 -32.92 -18.16
CA ALA A 333 -6.55 -34.27 -17.91
C ALA A 333 -7.65 -35.32 -18.17
N VAL A 334 -8.84 -35.09 -17.65
CA VAL A 334 -9.94 -36.08 -17.65
C VAL A 334 -10.75 -35.99 -18.95
N ASP A 335 -11.19 -34.80 -19.34
CA ASP A 335 -12.11 -34.64 -20.47
C ASP A 335 -11.35 -34.65 -21.80
N GLN A 336 -10.19 -33.98 -21.85
CA GLN A 336 -9.38 -33.88 -23.06
C GLN A 336 -8.27 -34.94 -23.16
N LYS A 337 -8.14 -35.81 -22.14
CA LYS A 337 -7.12 -36.88 -22.07
C LYS A 337 -5.69 -36.38 -22.27
N LYS A 338 -5.38 -35.17 -21.79
CA LYS A 338 -4.02 -34.60 -21.78
C LYS A 338 -3.37 -34.85 -20.41
N GLY A 339 -2.09 -34.49 -20.24
CA GLY A 339 -1.51 -34.41 -18.89
C GLY A 339 -2.15 -33.26 -18.09
N GLY A 340 -2.07 -33.28 -16.76
CA GLY A 340 -2.54 -32.16 -15.94
C GLY A 340 -2.98 -32.51 -14.51
N LEU A 341 -3.27 -33.78 -14.21
CA LEU A 341 -3.76 -34.24 -12.91
C LEU A 341 -2.90 -33.77 -11.72
N LYS A 342 -1.57 -33.98 -11.77
CA LYS A 342 -0.67 -33.48 -10.71
C LYS A 342 -0.66 -31.95 -10.58
N GLY A 343 -0.87 -31.22 -11.68
CA GLY A 343 -1.03 -29.75 -11.67
C GLY A 343 -2.32 -29.31 -10.97
N SER A 344 -3.43 -29.99 -11.28
CA SER A 344 -4.72 -29.81 -10.59
C SER A 344 -4.60 -30.07 -9.09
N GLN A 345 -4.03 -31.24 -8.73
CA GLN A 345 -3.81 -31.65 -7.36
C GLN A 345 -2.94 -30.65 -6.58
N SER A 346 -1.85 -30.17 -7.18
CA SER A 346 -0.97 -29.15 -6.59
C SER A 346 -1.74 -27.87 -6.27
N ARG A 347 -2.60 -27.41 -7.19
CA ARG A 347 -3.40 -26.19 -7.02
C ARG A 347 -4.46 -26.33 -5.93
N TYR A 348 -5.17 -27.47 -5.85
CA TYR A 348 -6.09 -27.72 -4.75
C TYR A 348 -5.37 -27.76 -3.40
N ARG A 349 -4.25 -28.48 -3.29
CA ARG A 349 -3.46 -28.52 -2.04
C ARG A 349 -3.00 -27.12 -1.62
N GLU A 350 -2.59 -26.27 -2.58
CA GLU A 350 -2.21 -24.89 -2.29
C GLU A 350 -3.34 -24.09 -1.63
N ILE A 351 -4.61 -24.34 -1.99
CA ILE A 351 -5.78 -23.72 -1.35
C ILE A 351 -5.88 -24.17 0.11
N LEU A 352 -5.82 -25.48 0.35
CA LEU A 352 -5.92 -26.08 1.69
C LEU A 352 -4.81 -25.56 2.62
N ASP A 353 -3.59 -25.46 2.10
CA ASP A 353 -2.42 -25.10 2.88
C ASP A 353 -2.35 -23.59 3.19
N LYS A 354 -2.70 -22.74 2.21
CA LYS A 354 -2.53 -21.28 2.35
C LYS A 354 -3.78 -20.55 2.81
N TYR A 355 -4.97 -21.07 2.52
CA TYR A 355 -6.25 -20.39 2.74
C TYR A 355 -7.21 -21.29 3.55
N PRO A 356 -6.89 -21.65 4.80
CA PRO A 356 -7.70 -22.58 5.60
C PRO A 356 -9.13 -22.08 5.89
N SER A 357 -9.36 -20.77 5.78
CA SER A 357 -10.68 -20.12 5.92
C SER A 357 -11.35 -19.84 4.57
N PHE A 358 -10.87 -20.44 3.48
CA PHE A 358 -11.41 -20.23 2.14
C PHE A 358 -12.89 -20.60 2.06
N CYS A 359 -13.69 -19.73 1.44
CA CYS A 359 -15.13 -19.90 1.37
C CYS A 359 -15.59 -21.23 0.73
N PHE A 360 -14.93 -21.64 -0.35
CA PHE A 360 -15.29 -22.82 -1.14
C PHE A 360 -14.37 -24.01 -0.84
N MET A 361 -13.96 -24.15 0.43
CA MET A 361 -13.02 -25.19 0.85
C MET A 361 -13.61 -26.60 0.68
N ASP A 362 -14.91 -26.76 0.87
CA ASP A 362 -15.62 -28.02 0.66
C ASP A 362 -15.59 -28.46 -0.81
N GLU A 363 -15.81 -27.54 -1.76
CA GLU A 363 -15.64 -27.80 -3.20
C GLU A 363 -14.19 -28.19 -3.52
N ALA A 364 -13.21 -27.44 -3.01
CA ALA A 364 -11.80 -27.72 -3.22
C ALA A 364 -11.40 -29.10 -2.68
N LEU A 365 -11.89 -29.46 -1.47
CA LEU A 365 -11.70 -30.78 -0.87
C LEU A 365 -12.34 -31.89 -1.70
N TYR A 366 -13.57 -31.70 -2.16
CA TYR A 366 -14.30 -32.69 -2.95
C TYR A 366 -13.58 -32.95 -4.27
N LYS A 367 -13.21 -31.89 -4.98
CA LYS A 367 -12.51 -32.00 -6.26
C LYS A 367 -11.11 -32.57 -6.11
N LEU A 368 -10.42 -32.26 -5.02
CA LEU A 368 -9.15 -32.90 -4.69
C LEU A 368 -9.32 -34.40 -4.44
N ALA A 369 -10.33 -34.81 -3.67
CA ALA A 369 -10.65 -36.21 -3.42
C ALA A 369 -10.94 -36.97 -4.72
N VAL A 370 -11.77 -36.39 -5.60
CA VAL A 370 -12.05 -36.93 -6.94
C VAL A 370 -10.78 -37.00 -7.79
N THR A 371 -9.90 -36.00 -7.71
CA THR A 371 -8.61 -36.00 -8.41
C THR A 371 -7.75 -37.19 -7.96
N TYR A 372 -7.65 -37.46 -6.65
CA TYR A 372 -6.94 -38.65 -6.15
C TYR A 372 -7.58 -39.96 -6.60
N LEU A 373 -8.91 -40.01 -6.68
CA LEU A 373 -9.61 -41.21 -7.15
C LEU A 373 -9.27 -41.53 -8.61
N VAL A 374 -9.19 -40.50 -9.47
CA VAL A 374 -8.74 -40.66 -10.86
C VAL A 374 -7.27 -41.10 -10.95
N GLU A 375 -6.44 -40.71 -9.97
CA GLU A 375 -5.05 -41.19 -9.86
C GLU A 375 -4.92 -42.56 -9.18
N GLU A 376 -6.03 -43.23 -8.87
CA GLU A 376 -6.08 -44.52 -8.16
C GLU A 376 -5.46 -44.48 -6.74
N GLU A 377 -5.30 -43.28 -6.17
CA GLU A 377 -4.82 -43.05 -4.81
C GLU A 377 -6.01 -43.05 -3.81
N THR A 378 -6.68 -44.20 -3.70
CA THR A 378 -7.95 -44.37 -2.95
C THR A 378 -7.85 -43.99 -1.47
N ASP A 379 -6.73 -44.31 -0.80
CA ASP A 379 -6.50 -43.94 0.60
C ASP A 379 -6.53 -42.43 0.81
N GLN A 380 -5.96 -41.66 -0.12
CA GLN A 380 -5.98 -40.20 -0.04
C GLN A 380 -7.38 -39.67 -0.35
N ALA A 381 -8.03 -40.18 -1.39
CA ALA A 381 -9.40 -39.81 -1.74
C ALA A 381 -10.35 -39.98 -0.53
N ALA A 382 -10.30 -41.14 0.12
CA ALA A 382 -11.10 -41.44 1.30
C ALA A 382 -10.87 -40.41 2.43
N ARG A 383 -9.61 -40.05 2.73
CA ARG A 383 -9.30 -39.05 3.77
C ARG A 383 -9.98 -37.70 3.51
N TYR A 384 -9.98 -37.22 2.27
CA TYR A 384 -10.59 -35.94 1.93
C TYR A 384 -12.13 -36.00 1.93
N PHE A 385 -12.74 -37.10 1.46
CA PHE A 385 -14.19 -37.30 1.60
C PHE A 385 -14.63 -37.36 3.07
N GLN A 386 -13.88 -38.05 3.92
CA GLN A 386 -14.10 -38.09 5.36
C GLN A 386 -13.98 -36.68 5.99
N LYS A 387 -13.03 -35.88 5.52
CA LYS A 387 -12.85 -34.50 5.96
C LYS A 387 -14.08 -33.63 5.64
N ILE A 388 -14.68 -33.77 4.46
CA ILE A 388 -15.91 -33.03 4.09
C ILE A 388 -17.04 -33.36 5.06
N ILE A 389 -17.28 -34.64 5.33
CA ILE A 389 -18.36 -35.09 6.21
C ILE A 389 -18.16 -34.61 7.65
N SER A 390 -16.92 -34.63 8.14
CA SER A 390 -16.60 -34.20 9.50
C SER A 390 -16.61 -32.67 9.65
N ASP A 391 -15.95 -31.95 8.74
CA ASP A 391 -15.64 -30.53 8.91
C ASP A 391 -16.62 -29.57 8.21
N TYR A 392 -17.45 -30.05 7.27
CA TYR A 392 -18.36 -29.24 6.45
C TYR A 392 -19.78 -29.84 6.40
N PRO A 393 -20.48 -29.94 7.56
CA PRO A 393 -21.77 -30.65 7.69
C PRO A 393 -22.96 -30.01 6.94
N ASN A 394 -22.79 -28.81 6.40
CA ASN A 394 -23.80 -28.12 5.56
C ASN A 394 -23.43 -28.06 4.07
N SER A 395 -22.38 -28.78 3.66
CA SER A 395 -21.92 -28.80 2.27
C SER A 395 -22.84 -29.63 1.37
N GLU A 396 -23.05 -29.18 0.13
CA GLU A 396 -23.73 -29.96 -0.91
C GLU A 396 -22.98 -31.25 -1.29
N TYR A 397 -21.69 -31.33 -0.96
CA TYR A 397 -20.81 -32.45 -1.30
C TYR A 397 -20.92 -33.63 -0.33
N ILE A 398 -21.69 -33.52 0.77
CA ILE A 398 -21.79 -34.59 1.79
C ILE A 398 -22.37 -35.88 1.21
N ALA A 399 -23.51 -35.80 0.51
CA ALA A 399 -24.18 -36.98 -0.02
C ALA A 399 -23.27 -37.73 -1.00
N LYS A 400 -22.64 -36.98 -1.93
CA LYS A 400 -21.67 -37.51 -2.88
C LYS A 400 -20.45 -38.14 -2.16
N SER A 401 -19.93 -37.47 -1.13
CA SER A 401 -18.79 -37.97 -0.36
C SER A 401 -19.10 -39.27 0.39
N LYS A 402 -20.30 -39.41 0.96
CA LYS A 402 -20.76 -40.65 1.60
C LYS A 402 -20.82 -41.81 0.61
N GLU A 403 -21.46 -41.58 -0.54
CA GLU A 403 -21.55 -42.58 -1.61
C GLU A 403 -20.15 -43.04 -2.06
N GLN A 404 -19.21 -42.11 -2.28
CA GLN A 404 -17.84 -42.45 -2.64
C GLN A 404 -17.14 -43.30 -1.57
N LEU A 405 -17.32 -43.00 -0.28
CA LEU A 405 -16.74 -43.80 0.80
C LEU A 405 -17.35 -45.21 0.89
N GLU A 406 -18.66 -45.34 0.68
CA GLU A 406 -19.34 -46.64 0.64
C GLU A 406 -18.83 -47.51 -0.50
N LEU A 407 -18.68 -46.92 -1.71
CA LEU A 407 -18.10 -47.60 -2.86
C LEU A 407 -16.65 -48.06 -2.62
N MET A 408 -15.89 -47.30 -1.84
CA MET A 408 -14.52 -47.64 -1.44
C MET A 408 -14.45 -48.65 -0.29
N GLY A 409 -15.57 -48.97 0.38
CA GLY A 409 -15.57 -49.74 1.62
C GLY A 409 -14.86 -49.03 2.80
N ALA A 410 -14.75 -47.70 2.72
CA ALA A 410 -14.10 -46.87 3.73
C ALA A 410 -15.07 -46.47 4.85
N THR A 411 -14.54 -46.11 6.02
CA THR A 411 -15.36 -45.69 7.16
C THR A 411 -15.98 -44.31 6.93
N ILE A 412 -17.25 -44.15 7.33
CA ILE A 412 -17.96 -42.87 7.30
C ILE A 412 -17.89 -42.24 8.70
N PRO A 413 -17.22 -41.09 8.88
CA PRO A 413 -17.10 -40.44 10.18
C PRO A 413 -18.41 -39.77 10.60
N ALA A 414 -18.54 -39.52 11.90
CA ALA A 414 -19.57 -38.63 12.42
C ALA A 414 -19.26 -37.17 12.07
N THR A 415 -20.31 -36.39 11.82
CA THR A 415 -20.24 -34.94 11.60
C THR A 415 -19.79 -34.22 12.88
N ASN A 416 -18.90 -33.22 12.78
CA ASN A 416 -18.52 -32.41 13.94
C ASN A 416 -19.70 -31.53 14.40
N PRO A 417 -20.25 -31.74 15.62
CA PRO A 417 -21.40 -30.98 16.11
C PRO A 417 -21.11 -29.48 16.27
N GLU A 418 -19.86 -29.08 16.53
CA GLU A 418 -19.48 -27.66 16.68
C GLU A 418 -19.62 -26.87 15.38
N ARG A 419 -19.58 -27.55 14.23
CA ARG A 419 -19.69 -26.93 12.90
C ARG A 419 -21.07 -27.06 12.28
N ALA A 420 -22.00 -27.74 12.95
CA ALA A 420 -23.35 -27.96 12.45
C ALA A 420 -24.12 -26.64 12.20
N ASN A 421 -23.83 -25.61 12.99
CA ASN A 421 -24.47 -24.30 12.88
C ASN A 421 -23.69 -23.30 12.01
N THR A 422 -22.60 -23.70 11.37
CA THR A 422 -21.85 -22.82 10.47
C THR A 422 -22.60 -22.68 9.15
N GLU A 423 -23.07 -21.48 8.84
CA GLU A 423 -23.72 -21.22 7.55
C GLU A 423 -22.71 -21.36 6.39
N PRO A 424 -23.15 -21.91 5.24
CA PRO A 424 -22.32 -21.94 4.04
C PRO A 424 -22.03 -20.52 3.56
N CYS A 425 -20.94 -20.37 2.81
CA CYS A 425 -20.62 -19.09 2.20
C CYS A 425 -21.72 -18.60 1.27
N ALA A 426 -22.08 -17.33 1.40
CA ALA A 426 -23.08 -16.72 0.55
C ALA A 426 -22.57 -16.61 -0.89
N GLU A 427 -23.19 -17.36 -1.81
CA GLU A 427 -22.93 -17.20 -3.23
C GLU A 427 -23.56 -15.89 -3.75
N PRO A 428 -22.87 -15.14 -4.63
CA PRO A 428 -23.48 -13.96 -5.22
C PRO A 428 -24.67 -14.38 -6.10
N SER A 429 -25.75 -13.60 -6.06
CA SER A 429 -26.89 -13.85 -6.95
C SER A 429 -26.46 -13.81 -8.43
N PHE A 430 -27.23 -14.45 -9.31
CA PHE A 430 -26.97 -14.43 -10.75
C PHE A 430 -26.72 -13.01 -11.30
N PHE A 431 -27.56 -12.04 -10.91
CA PHE A 431 -27.40 -10.65 -11.36
C PHE A 431 -26.13 -10.00 -10.80
N GLN A 432 -25.76 -10.33 -9.56
CA GLN A 432 -24.52 -9.85 -8.95
C GLN A 432 -23.29 -10.43 -9.66
N ASN A 433 -23.30 -11.74 -9.95
CA ASN A 433 -22.25 -12.40 -10.73
C ASN A 433 -22.14 -11.82 -12.14
N PHE A 434 -23.27 -11.60 -12.83
CA PHE A 434 -23.29 -10.97 -14.14
C PHE A 434 -22.67 -9.56 -14.11
N LYS A 435 -23.07 -8.73 -13.14
CA LYS A 435 -22.53 -7.38 -12.96
C LYS A 435 -21.02 -7.41 -12.65
N ASN A 436 -20.60 -8.28 -11.75
CA ASN A 436 -19.19 -8.46 -11.40
C ASN A 436 -18.36 -8.87 -12.62
N GLN A 437 -18.86 -9.81 -13.42
CA GLN A 437 -18.21 -10.26 -14.65
C GLN A 437 -18.11 -9.13 -15.69
N PHE A 438 -19.20 -8.39 -15.89
CA PHE A 438 -19.27 -7.29 -16.86
C PHE A 438 -18.29 -6.16 -16.53
N PHE A 439 -18.22 -5.75 -15.26
CA PHE A 439 -17.30 -4.70 -14.83
C PHE A 439 -15.90 -5.22 -14.46
N GLY A 440 -15.71 -6.53 -14.39
CA GLY A 440 -14.47 -7.16 -13.98
C GLY A 440 -14.10 -6.90 -12.51
N ILE A 441 -15.10 -6.66 -11.66
CA ILE A 441 -14.92 -6.25 -10.26
C ILE A 441 -15.19 -7.45 -9.36
N TYR A 442 -14.25 -7.77 -8.48
CA TYR A 442 -14.50 -8.70 -7.38
C TYR A 442 -15.12 -7.95 -6.19
N PRO A 443 -16.25 -8.43 -5.62
CA PRO A 443 -16.93 -7.72 -4.54
C PRO A 443 -16.07 -7.72 -3.28
N MET A 444 -15.71 -6.53 -2.82
CA MET A 444 -14.89 -6.31 -1.62
C MET A 444 -15.56 -5.27 -0.73
N THR A 445 -15.52 -5.45 0.59
CA THR A 445 -16.09 -4.49 1.55
C THR A 445 -15.06 -3.41 1.87
N ILE A 446 -14.81 -2.51 0.91
CA ILE A 446 -13.86 -1.40 1.03
C ILE A 446 -14.63 -0.09 0.89
N ASP A 447 -14.62 0.73 1.94
CA ASP A 447 -15.04 2.12 1.80
C ASP A 447 -14.07 2.87 0.87
N LYS A 448 -14.56 3.91 0.22
CA LYS A 448 -13.73 4.69 -0.71
C LYS A 448 -13.10 5.91 -0.05
N ASP A 449 -13.13 5.96 1.28
CA ASP A 449 -12.67 7.09 2.06
C ASP A 449 -11.16 7.02 2.29
N GLY A 450 -10.51 8.18 2.39
CA GLY A 450 -9.10 8.30 2.75
C GLY A 450 -8.86 8.11 4.25
N VAL A 451 -7.66 8.46 4.71
CA VAL A 451 -7.33 8.51 6.15
C VAL A 451 -7.89 9.75 6.83
N LEU A 452 -7.94 10.87 6.10
CA LEU A 452 -8.29 12.21 6.56
C LEU A 452 -9.62 12.72 5.97
N MET A 453 -9.97 12.31 4.75
CA MET A 453 -11.12 12.83 3.99
C MET A 453 -12.03 11.71 3.48
N SER A 454 -13.35 11.92 3.48
CA SER A 454 -14.28 11.00 2.81
C SER A 454 -14.35 11.26 1.31
N LYS A 455 -14.78 10.24 0.54
CA LYS A 455 -15.01 10.41 -0.90
C LYS A 455 -16.22 11.29 -1.19
N ASP A 456 -17.28 11.10 -0.41
CA ASP A 456 -18.56 11.79 -0.58
C ASP A 456 -18.77 12.72 0.62
N PHE A 457 -18.09 13.87 0.57
CA PHE A 457 -18.07 14.86 1.64
C PHE A 457 -19.48 15.33 2.03
N ASP A 458 -19.74 15.26 3.33
CA ASP A 458 -21.00 15.66 3.95
C ASP A 458 -20.75 16.83 4.92
N LYS A 459 -21.43 17.94 4.69
CA LYS A 459 -21.27 19.17 5.51
C LYS A 459 -21.79 19.01 6.93
N GLU A 460 -22.64 18.01 7.18
CA GLU A 460 -23.19 17.72 8.52
C GLU A 460 -22.25 16.84 9.36
N LYS A 461 -21.19 16.29 8.74
CA LYS A 461 -20.20 15.45 9.41
C LYS A 461 -18.91 16.22 9.61
N PHE A 462 -18.29 15.98 10.76
CA PHE A 462 -16.97 16.49 11.08
C PHE A 462 -15.93 15.42 10.72
N GLU A 463 -15.10 15.69 9.73
CA GLU A 463 -14.04 14.78 9.29
C GLU A 463 -12.75 14.98 10.08
N MET A 464 -11.87 13.99 10.03
CA MET A 464 -10.55 14.08 10.64
C MET A 464 -9.72 15.26 10.10
N ILE A 465 -9.86 15.61 8.81
CA ILE A 465 -9.20 16.79 8.24
C ILE A 465 -9.69 18.11 8.84
N ASP A 466 -10.94 18.18 9.30
CA ASP A 466 -11.46 19.39 9.96
C ASP A 466 -10.90 19.53 11.38
N GLN A 467 -10.72 18.41 12.11
CA GLN A 467 -10.03 18.40 13.41
C GLN A 467 -8.60 18.93 13.30
N ILE A 468 -7.88 18.57 12.22
CA ILE A 468 -6.53 19.08 11.93
C ILE A 468 -6.55 20.59 11.74
N ILE A 469 -7.55 21.11 11.04
CA ILE A 469 -7.69 22.55 10.78
C ILE A 469 -7.95 23.31 12.09
N GLU A 470 -8.77 22.76 12.99
CA GLU A 470 -9.06 23.34 14.31
C GLU A 470 -7.84 23.30 15.25
N ASN A 471 -7.10 22.19 15.25
CA ASN A 471 -5.92 21.99 16.09
C ASN A 471 -4.61 22.54 15.50
N GLN A 472 -4.70 23.48 14.55
CA GLN A 472 -3.55 24.16 13.96
C GLN A 472 -2.51 23.21 13.33
N GLY A 473 -2.93 22.06 12.81
CA GLY A 473 -2.06 21.07 12.16
C GLY A 473 -1.61 19.92 13.07
N ASP A 474 -1.80 20.04 14.39
CA ASP A 474 -1.40 19.01 15.35
C ASP A 474 -2.53 18.00 15.63
N ILE A 475 -2.15 16.75 15.86
CA ILE A 475 -3.06 15.71 16.38
C ILE A 475 -2.29 14.80 17.34
N THR A 476 -2.70 14.80 18.60
CA THR A 476 -2.21 13.84 19.59
C THR A 476 -2.96 12.51 19.51
N VAL A 477 -2.36 11.41 19.97
CA VAL A 477 -2.96 10.06 19.94
C VAL A 477 -4.38 10.04 20.54
N ASN A 478 -4.60 10.78 21.62
CA ASN A 478 -5.88 10.84 22.34
C ASN A 478 -6.98 11.58 21.56
N GLN A 479 -6.62 12.35 20.55
CA GLN A 479 -7.55 13.11 19.71
C GLN A 479 -7.93 12.36 18.43
N ILE A 480 -7.29 11.23 18.11
CA ILE A 480 -7.57 10.47 16.89
C ILE A 480 -8.85 9.64 17.09
N PRO A 481 -9.96 9.99 16.42
CA PRO A 481 -11.22 9.29 16.58
C PRO A 481 -11.12 7.89 15.98
N GLN A 482 -11.71 6.86 16.58
CA GLN A 482 -11.72 5.52 16.00
C GLN A 482 -12.43 5.47 14.63
N ALA A 483 -13.46 6.30 14.44
CA ALA A 483 -14.13 6.49 13.15
C ALA A 483 -13.57 7.70 12.39
N LEU A 484 -13.65 7.69 11.05
CA LEU A 484 -13.20 8.81 10.20
C LEU A 484 -14.06 10.08 10.38
N THR A 485 -15.35 9.91 10.64
CA THR A 485 -16.31 11.00 10.81
C THR A 485 -17.00 10.93 12.16
N THR A 486 -17.33 12.08 12.73
CA THR A 486 -18.25 12.22 13.87
C THR A 486 -19.43 13.08 13.43
N ILE A 487 -20.65 12.69 13.77
CA ILE A 487 -21.85 13.50 13.51
C ILE A 487 -21.73 14.76 14.36
N LEU A 488 -21.84 15.95 13.74
CA LEU A 488 -21.99 17.19 14.50
C LEU A 488 -23.33 17.09 15.22
N SER A 489 -23.30 16.82 16.53
CA SER A 489 -24.49 16.74 17.39
C SER A 489 -25.52 17.78 16.97
N GLU A 490 -26.77 17.35 16.78
CA GLU A 490 -27.92 18.21 16.51
C GLU A 490 -27.75 19.51 17.29
N ARG A 491 -27.62 20.64 16.59
CA ARG A 491 -27.68 21.94 17.24
C ARG A 491 -28.99 21.95 18.01
N THR A 492 -28.93 21.80 19.33
CA THR A 492 -30.09 21.98 20.18
C THR A 492 -30.66 23.35 19.81
N PRO A 493 -31.92 23.46 19.35
CA PRO A 493 -32.48 24.75 19.02
C PRO A 493 -32.32 25.65 20.24
N ALA A 494 -31.80 26.86 20.01
CA ALA A 494 -31.56 27.83 21.06
C ALA A 494 -32.77 27.89 21.99
N LYS A 495 -32.53 27.64 23.28
CA LYS A 495 -33.53 27.73 24.35
C LYS A 495 -34.33 29.02 24.12
N PRO A 496 -35.66 28.98 23.95
CA PRO A 496 -36.44 30.20 23.78
C PRO A 496 -36.21 31.09 25.00
N LYS A 497 -35.96 32.38 24.74
CA LYS A 497 -35.79 33.41 25.79
C LYS A 497 -36.88 33.24 26.85
N GLY A 498 -36.44 33.18 28.09
CA GLY A 498 -37.27 32.85 29.25
C GLY A 498 -38.57 33.63 29.31
N THR A 499 -39.65 32.91 29.59
CA THR A 499 -40.86 33.45 30.18
C THR A 499 -40.53 34.03 31.56
N PRO A 500 -41.04 35.21 31.93
CA PRO A 500 -40.79 35.79 33.23
C PRO A 500 -41.44 34.95 34.33
N GLU A 501 -40.65 34.69 35.38
CA GLU A 501 -41.04 33.94 36.58
C GLU A 501 -42.14 34.70 37.35
N PRO A 502 -43.23 34.06 37.78
CA PRO A 502 -44.27 34.72 38.55
C PRO A 502 -43.79 35.00 39.99
N PRO A 503 -44.25 36.09 40.63
CA PRO A 503 -43.75 36.50 41.93
C PRO A 503 -44.11 35.48 43.03
N PRO A 504 -43.27 35.35 44.07
CA PRO A 504 -43.44 34.32 45.08
C PRO A 504 -44.70 34.56 45.91
N ILE A 505 -45.51 33.51 46.03
CA ILE A 505 -46.70 33.45 46.88
C ILE A 505 -46.22 33.45 48.34
N LYS A 506 -46.58 34.50 49.09
CA LYS A 506 -46.48 34.49 50.55
C LYS A 506 -47.56 33.55 51.10
N GLN A 507 -47.15 32.54 51.85
CA GLN A 507 -48.01 31.73 52.70
C GLN A 507 -47.88 32.20 54.17
N PRO A 508 -48.90 31.94 55.02
CA PRO A 508 -49.44 32.90 55.99
C PRO A 508 -48.57 33.22 57.21
#